data_AF-A0A1A8CIJ6-F1
#
_entry.id   AF-A0A1A8CIJ6-F1
#
_cell.length_a   1.000
_cell.length_b   1.000
_cell.length_c   1.000
_cell.angle_alpha   90.00
_cell.angle_beta   90.00
_cell.angle_gamma   90.00
#
_symmetry.space_group_name_H-M   'P 1'
#
loop_
_entity.id
_entity.type
_entity.pdbx_description
1 polymer ?
#
loop_
_entity_poly.entity_id
_entity_poly.type
_entity_poly.pdbx_seq_one_letter_code
_entity_poly.pdbx_strand_id
1 'polypeptide(L)'
;RVTTPAQDLHIQQVLFQDRLRPATQTAAETIGLHSQTISAQTVRNRLREAQLHARRPHQGLDLTPARHRNRLEWANAPIQWRLARWRGVLFMDEFRFTLFRADGRQRVWCRVGERFADVSVVDRVAHGGGKITVWSGVSYGQ
;
A
#
# COMPACT_ATOMS: atom_id res chain seq x y z
N ARG A 1 26.43 20.46 -0.82
CA ARG A 1 25.57 19.37 -0.29
C ARG A 1 25.27 19.73 1.16
N VAL A 2 24.00 19.81 1.60
CA VAL A 2 23.62 20.25 2.97
C VAL A 2 23.60 19.08 3.98
N THR A 3 23.68 17.84 3.48
CA THR A 3 23.72 16.62 4.28
C THR A 3 25.02 15.85 4.03
N THR A 4 25.51 15.15 5.06
CA THR A 4 26.65 14.24 4.97
C THR A 4 26.24 12.86 4.45
N PRO A 5 27.19 12.05 3.93
CA PRO A 5 26.90 10.66 3.58
C PRO A 5 26.29 9.84 4.73
N ALA A 6 26.73 10.08 5.97
CA ALA A 6 26.19 9.41 7.15
C ALA A 6 24.72 9.81 7.42
N GLN A 7 24.38 11.09 7.25
CA GLN A 7 23.00 11.57 7.36
C GLN A 7 22.12 11.01 6.24
N ASP A 8 22.65 10.89 5.02
CA ASP A 8 21.93 10.31 3.89
C ASP A 8 21.61 8.83 4.15
N LEU A 9 22.54 8.06 4.73
CA LEU A 9 22.31 6.69 5.18
C LEU A 9 21.26 6.61 6.30
N HIS A 10 21.32 7.52 7.26
CA HIS A 10 20.33 7.58 8.34
C HIS A 10 18.91 7.85 7.79
N ILE A 11 18.77 8.82 6.89
CA ILE A 11 17.51 9.13 6.20
C ILE A 11 16.95 7.89 5.49
N GLN A 12 17.82 7.13 4.82
CA GLN A 12 17.42 5.88 4.17
C GLN A 12 16.95 4.83 5.18
N GLN A 13 17.72 4.60 6.25
CA GLN A 13 17.41 3.61 7.29
C GLN A 13 16.07 3.90 7.98
N VAL A 14 15.82 5.16 8.37
CA VAL A 14 14.55 5.57 8.98
C VAL A 14 13.37 5.24 8.07
N LEU A 15 13.53 5.44 6.76
CA LEU A 15 12.48 5.13 5.79
C LEU A 15 12.35 3.64 5.45
N PHE A 16 13.43 2.86 5.57
CA PHE A 16 13.32 1.40 5.48
C PHE A 16 12.55 0.81 6.66
N GLN A 17 12.63 1.44 7.84
CA GLN A 17 11.85 1.05 9.01
C GLN A 17 10.38 1.52 8.91
N ASP A 18 10.15 2.72 8.40
CA ASP A 18 8.80 3.28 8.21
C ASP A 18 8.65 3.90 6.82
N ARG A 19 8.11 3.10 5.90
CA ARG A 19 7.94 3.46 4.49
C ARG A 19 6.85 4.50 4.24
N LEU A 20 5.98 4.73 5.23
CA LEU A 20 4.87 5.69 5.17
C LEU A 20 5.26 7.05 5.74
N ARG A 21 6.46 7.16 6.35
CA ARG A 21 6.95 8.40 6.94
C ARG A 21 6.98 9.54 5.91
N PRO A 22 6.31 10.68 6.20
CA PRO A 22 6.41 11.87 5.36
C PRO A 22 7.83 12.45 5.37
N ALA A 23 8.32 12.87 4.19
CA ALA A 23 9.63 13.52 4.10
C ALA A 23 9.75 14.81 4.93
N THR A 24 8.62 15.45 5.25
CA THR A 24 8.56 16.63 6.15
C THR A 24 8.93 16.26 7.58
N GLN A 25 8.51 15.08 8.06
CA GLN A 25 8.81 14.61 9.40
C GLN A 25 10.30 14.26 9.51
N THR A 26 10.84 13.48 8.56
CA THR A 26 12.28 13.17 8.51
C THR A 26 13.14 14.43 8.43
N ALA A 27 12.68 15.46 7.71
CA ALA A 27 13.40 16.72 7.60
C ALA A 27 13.44 17.50 8.92
N ALA A 28 12.37 17.47 9.71
CA ALA A 28 12.33 18.14 11.01
C ALA A 28 13.25 17.46 12.05
N GLU A 29 13.43 16.15 11.95
CA GLU A 29 14.22 15.35 12.90
C GLU A 29 15.70 15.28 12.54
N THR A 30 16.06 15.53 11.28
CA THR A 30 17.45 15.47 10.82
C THR A 30 18.09 16.85 10.85
N ILE A 31 19.06 17.06 11.73
CA ILE A 31 19.87 18.28 11.76
C ILE A 31 20.90 18.19 10.61
N GLY A 32 20.94 19.20 9.74
CA GLY A 32 21.86 19.27 8.60
C GLY A 32 23.27 19.68 8.99
N LEU A 33 24.16 19.74 8.00
CA LEU A 33 25.50 20.29 8.18
C LEU A 33 25.42 21.73 8.72
N HIS A 34 26.28 22.06 9.69
CA HIS A 34 26.34 23.37 10.37
C HIS A 34 25.10 23.71 11.22
N SER A 35 24.43 22.69 11.78
CA SER A 35 23.23 22.87 12.60
C SER A 35 22.06 23.53 11.87
N GLN A 36 22.04 23.47 10.53
CA GLN A 36 20.96 24.03 9.74
C GLN A 36 19.82 23.02 9.60
N THR A 37 18.58 23.50 9.71
CA THR A 37 17.38 22.71 9.43
C THR A 37 17.35 22.31 7.96
N ILE A 38 17.17 21.02 7.67
CA ILE A 38 17.05 20.55 6.29
C ILE A 38 15.62 20.72 5.79
N SER A 39 15.47 21.02 4.50
CA SER A 39 14.16 21.07 3.87
C SER A 39 13.65 19.67 3.54
N ALA A 40 12.32 19.50 3.50
CA ALA A 40 11.70 18.28 2.98
C ALA A 40 12.15 17.96 1.55
N GLN A 41 12.44 18.97 0.73
CA GLN A 41 12.91 18.75 -0.64
C GLN A 41 14.30 18.12 -0.67
N THR A 42 15.18 18.48 0.26
CA THR A 42 16.49 17.85 0.43
C THR A 42 16.34 16.35 0.70
N VAL A 43 15.45 15.97 1.61
CA VAL A 43 15.14 14.56 1.91
C VAL A 43 14.63 13.85 0.65
N ARG A 44 13.67 14.42 -0.08
CA ARG A 44 13.15 13.81 -1.32
C ARG A 44 14.25 13.60 -2.37
N ASN A 45 15.18 14.54 -2.50
CA ASN A 45 16.29 14.42 -3.43
C ASN A 45 17.23 13.26 -3.04
N ARG A 46 17.56 13.11 -1.75
CA ARG A 46 18.36 11.98 -1.24
C ARG A 46 17.71 10.63 -1.46
N LEU A 47 16.40 10.57 -1.31
CA LEU A 47 15.65 9.35 -1.58
C LEU A 47 15.64 9.00 -3.07
N ARG A 48 15.52 9.99 -3.95
CA ARG A 48 15.62 9.77 -5.40
C ARG A 48 17.01 9.31 -5.82
N GLU A 49 18.07 9.88 -5.24
CA GLU A 49 19.44 9.41 -5.44
C GLU A 49 19.58 7.92 -5.04
N ALA A 50 18.86 7.49 -4.01
CA ALA A 50 18.76 6.10 -3.56
C ALA A 50 17.74 5.23 -4.31
N GLN A 51 17.19 5.71 -5.44
CA GLN A 51 16.17 5.03 -6.26
C GLN A 51 14.84 4.77 -5.52
N LEU A 52 14.52 5.58 -4.52
CA LEU A 52 13.26 5.54 -3.79
C LEU A 52 12.32 6.63 -4.29
N HIS A 53 11.10 6.23 -4.66
CA HIS A 53 10.08 7.13 -5.19
C HIS A 53 8.82 7.08 -4.34
N ALA A 54 8.25 8.26 -4.06
CA ALA A 54 6.93 8.35 -3.45
C ALA A 54 5.87 7.88 -4.44
N ARG A 55 5.18 6.78 -4.11
CA ARG A 55 4.10 6.19 -4.91
C ARG A 55 2.82 6.07 -4.07
N ARG A 56 1.70 5.86 -4.75
CA ARG A 56 0.45 5.46 -4.05
C ARG A 56 0.63 4.01 -3.59
N PRO A 57 0.42 3.70 -2.30
CA PRO A 57 0.50 2.32 -1.83
C PRO A 57 -0.55 1.47 -2.51
N HIS A 58 -0.25 0.18 -2.67
CA HIS A 58 -1.28 -0.76 -3.07
C HIS A 58 -2.25 -0.94 -1.89
N GLN A 59 -3.54 -0.79 -2.15
CA GLN A 59 -4.59 -1.02 -1.16
C GLN A 59 -5.01 -2.48 -1.29
N GLY A 60 -4.55 -3.29 -0.36
CA GLY A 60 -4.80 -4.73 -0.31
C GLY A 60 -5.11 -5.15 1.11
N LEU A 61 -5.52 -6.40 1.27
CA LEU A 61 -5.52 -7.05 2.57
C LEU A 61 -4.10 -7.54 2.83
N ASP A 62 -3.58 -7.31 4.03
CA ASP A 62 -2.35 -7.99 4.46
C ASP A 62 -2.64 -9.49 4.64
N LEU A 63 -2.05 -10.31 3.77
CA LEU A 63 -2.30 -11.74 3.70
C LEU A 63 -1.15 -12.49 4.33
N THR A 64 -1.46 -13.32 5.33
CA THR A 64 -0.46 -14.24 5.88
C THR A 64 -0.01 -15.24 4.81
N PRO A 65 1.21 -15.81 4.90
CA PRO A 65 1.68 -16.82 3.95
C PRO A 65 0.74 -18.02 3.79
N ALA A 66 0.04 -18.41 4.86
CA ALA A 66 -1.00 -19.43 4.82
C ALA A 66 -2.21 -19.00 3.98
N ARG A 67 -2.69 -17.76 4.13
CA ARG A 67 -3.78 -17.21 3.31
C ARG A 67 -3.39 -17.11 1.83
N HIS A 68 -2.14 -16.76 1.54
CA HIS A 68 -1.62 -16.77 0.17
C HIS A 68 -1.70 -18.15 -0.48
N ARG A 69 -1.22 -19.20 0.20
CA ARG A 69 -1.29 -20.58 -0.29
C ARG A 69 -2.73 -21.03 -0.53
N ASN A 70 -3.60 -20.85 0.46
CA ASN A 70 -5.00 -21.26 0.36
C ASN A 70 -5.72 -20.53 -0.78
N ARG A 71 -5.47 -19.23 -0.98
CA ARG A 71 -6.03 -18.47 -2.11
C ARG A 71 -5.51 -18.97 -3.45
N LEU A 72 -4.22 -19.30 -3.54
CA LEU A 72 -3.63 -19.83 -4.77
C LEU A 72 -4.21 -21.21 -5.12
N GLU A 73 -4.29 -22.11 -4.14
CA GLU A 73 -4.91 -23.43 -4.31
C GLU A 73 -6.37 -23.31 -4.74
N TRP A 74 -7.14 -22.45 -4.06
CA TRP A 74 -8.53 -22.19 -4.41
C TRP A 74 -8.66 -21.59 -5.81
N ALA A 75 -7.80 -20.64 -6.19
CA ALA A 75 -7.83 -20.02 -7.52
C ALA A 75 -7.42 -20.99 -8.63
N ASN A 76 -6.56 -21.97 -8.33
CA ASN A 76 -6.15 -23.00 -9.28
C ASN A 76 -7.21 -24.07 -9.52
N ALA A 77 -8.00 -24.41 -8.49
CA ALA A 77 -9.03 -25.45 -8.59
C ALA A 77 -10.08 -25.22 -9.71
N PRO A 78 -10.60 -24.00 -9.96
CA PRO A 78 -11.58 -23.74 -10.99
C PRO A 78 -11.00 -23.38 -12.38
N ILE A 79 -9.68 -23.36 -12.57
CA ILE A 79 -9.06 -22.99 -13.87
C ILE A 79 -9.57 -23.87 -15.02
N GLN A 80 -9.74 -25.17 -14.76
CA GLN A 80 -10.17 -26.15 -15.77
C GLN A 80 -11.70 -26.32 -15.83
N TRP A 81 -12.47 -25.50 -15.12
CA TRP A 81 -13.92 -25.63 -15.13
C TRP A 81 -14.52 -25.19 -16.46
N ARG A 82 -15.37 -26.04 -17.04
CA ARG A 82 -16.17 -25.71 -18.22
C ARG A 82 -17.25 -24.69 -17.86
N LEU A 83 -17.68 -23.90 -18.84
CA LEU A 83 -18.73 -22.89 -18.68
C LEU A 83 -20.02 -23.42 -18.03
N ALA A 84 -20.41 -24.65 -18.36
CA ALA A 84 -21.58 -25.30 -17.75
C ALA A 84 -21.49 -25.39 -16.22
N ARG A 85 -20.28 -25.58 -15.67
CA ARG A 85 -20.06 -25.62 -14.23
C ARG A 85 -20.12 -24.22 -13.61
N TRP A 86 -19.61 -23.20 -14.31
CA TRP A 86 -19.72 -21.80 -13.89
C TRP A 86 -21.17 -21.31 -13.83
N ARG A 87 -22.05 -21.82 -14.69
CA ARG A 87 -23.49 -21.47 -14.69
C ARG A 87 -24.23 -21.88 -13.42
N GLY A 88 -23.74 -22.91 -12.72
CA GLY A 88 -24.30 -23.35 -11.44
C GLY A 88 -23.80 -22.56 -10.23
N VAL A 89 -22.88 -21.61 -10.41
CA VAL A 89 -22.29 -20.84 -9.29
C VAL A 89 -23.09 -19.57 -9.06
N LEU A 90 -23.59 -19.39 -7.84
CA LEU A 90 -24.14 -18.14 -7.34
C LEU A 90 -23.08 -17.45 -6.48
N PHE A 91 -22.67 -16.25 -6.89
CA PHE A 91 -21.79 -15.40 -6.10
C PHE A 91 -22.66 -14.50 -5.24
N MET A 92 -22.54 -14.59 -3.92
CA MET A 92 -23.17 -13.67 -2.98
C MET A 92 -22.08 -12.89 -2.25
N ASP A 93 -22.27 -11.59 -2.12
CA ASP A 93 -21.35 -10.76 -1.36
C ASP A 93 -22.10 -9.67 -0.58
N GLU A 94 -21.46 -9.20 0.47
CA GLU A 94 -21.90 -8.04 1.24
C GLU A 94 -21.13 -6.82 0.75
N PHE A 95 -21.83 -5.88 0.13
CA PHE A 95 -21.22 -4.61 -0.27
C PHE A 95 -21.56 -3.51 0.74
N ARG A 96 -20.53 -2.78 1.18
CA ARG A 96 -20.66 -1.65 2.10
C ARG A 96 -20.40 -0.32 1.40
N PHE A 97 -21.41 0.54 1.35
CA PHE A 97 -21.28 1.94 0.95
C PHE A 97 -20.93 2.80 2.17
N THR A 98 -19.82 3.54 2.10
CA THR A 98 -19.42 4.51 3.13
C THR A 98 -19.58 5.93 2.60
N LEU A 99 -20.19 6.81 3.42
CA LEU A 99 -20.42 8.22 3.06
C LEU A 99 -19.11 9.00 2.87
N PHE A 100 -18.10 8.66 3.67
CA PHE A 100 -16.76 9.23 3.58
C PHE A 100 -15.79 8.17 3.05
N ARG A 101 -15.02 8.53 2.03
CA ARG A 101 -13.85 7.78 1.59
C ARG A 101 -12.62 8.37 2.28
N ALA A 102 -11.69 7.52 2.73
CA ALA A 102 -10.35 7.95 3.03
C ALA A 102 -9.78 8.67 1.78
N ASP A 103 -9.26 9.89 1.92
CA ASP A 103 -8.75 10.73 0.80
C ASP A 103 -7.58 10.05 0.05
N GLY A 104 -7.10 8.87 0.46
CA GLY A 104 -6.10 8.10 -0.31
C GLY A 104 -4.79 8.87 -0.57
N ARG A 105 -4.57 9.97 0.18
CA ARG A 105 -3.41 10.86 0.03
C ARG A 105 -2.13 10.26 0.60
N GLN A 106 -2.22 9.09 1.21
CA GLN A 106 -1.04 8.39 1.69
C GLN A 106 -0.10 8.06 0.52
N ARG A 107 1.19 8.18 0.81
CA ARG A 107 2.27 7.85 -0.09
C ARG A 107 3.22 6.93 0.65
N VAL A 108 3.79 6.00 -0.11
CA VAL A 108 4.79 5.06 0.37
C VAL A 108 6.05 5.23 -0.47
N TRP A 109 7.23 5.13 0.15
CA TRP A 109 8.51 5.22 -0.54
C TRP A 109 8.96 3.85 -1.03
N CYS A 110 8.80 3.58 -2.32
CA CYS A 110 9.11 2.26 -2.91
C CYS A 110 10.20 2.35 -3.96
N ARG A 111 10.97 1.26 -4.12
CA ARG A 111 11.79 1.07 -5.32
C ARG A 111 10.92 0.68 -6.50
N VAL A 112 11.50 0.75 -7.69
CA VAL A 112 10.88 0.20 -8.90
C VAL A 112 10.76 -1.32 -8.74
N GLY A 113 9.58 -1.89 -9.02
CA GLY A 113 9.29 -3.32 -8.89
C GLY A 113 8.69 -3.74 -7.55
N GLU A 114 8.83 -2.95 -6.48
CA GLU A 114 8.34 -3.31 -5.13
C GLU A 114 6.85 -3.01 -4.90
N ARG A 115 6.05 -2.83 -5.96
CA ARG A 115 4.65 -2.37 -5.83
C ARG A 115 3.79 -3.28 -4.96
N PHE A 116 4.00 -4.59 -5.02
CA PHE A 116 3.24 -5.62 -4.31
C PHE A 116 4.04 -6.28 -3.18
N ALA A 117 5.21 -5.73 -2.83
CA ALA A 117 5.92 -6.17 -1.64
C ALA A 117 5.13 -5.74 -0.40
N ASP A 118 5.17 -6.55 0.67
CA ASP A 118 4.41 -6.31 1.90
C ASP A 118 4.64 -4.89 2.47
N VAL A 119 5.88 -4.40 2.37
CA VAL A 119 6.30 -3.05 2.78
C VAL A 119 5.66 -1.89 1.98
N SER A 120 5.00 -2.20 0.87
CA SER A 120 4.34 -1.25 -0.05
C SER A 120 2.81 -1.38 -0.06
N VAL A 121 2.28 -2.39 0.62
CA VAL A 121 0.85 -2.64 0.77
C VAL A 121 0.38 -1.96 2.05
N VAL A 122 -0.73 -1.25 1.94
CA VAL A 122 -1.40 -0.66 3.11
C VAL A 122 -2.79 -1.26 3.20
N ASP A 123 -3.12 -1.66 4.42
CA ASP A 123 -4.40 -2.24 4.74
C ASP A 123 -5.53 -1.22 4.52
N ARG A 124 -6.59 -1.67 3.87
CA ARG A 124 -7.74 -0.83 3.56
C ARG A 124 -8.60 -0.65 4.81
N VAL A 125 -8.26 0.32 5.66
CA VAL A 125 -9.06 0.64 6.85
C VAL A 125 -10.37 1.32 6.43
N ALA A 126 -11.51 0.75 6.85
CA ALA A 126 -12.80 1.41 6.71
C ALA A 126 -12.89 2.58 7.68
N HIS A 127 -12.87 3.81 7.19
CA HIS A 127 -13.04 5.00 8.04
C HIS A 127 -14.49 5.19 8.48
N GLY A 128 -14.65 5.88 9.62
CA GLY A 128 -15.91 6.15 10.28
C GLY A 128 -16.86 7.04 9.50
N GLY A 129 -18.15 6.91 9.84
CA GLY A 129 -19.28 7.55 9.16
C GLY A 129 -20.47 6.59 9.09
N GLY A 130 -21.64 7.11 8.70
CA GLY A 130 -22.79 6.27 8.38
C GLY A 130 -22.46 5.30 7.24
N LYS A 131 -22.93 4.05 7.36
CA LYS A 131 -22.73 3.00 6.37
C LYS A 131 -24.07 2.42 5.93
N ILE A 132 -24.21 2.10 4.65
CA ILE A 132 -25.28 1.24 4.15
C ILE A 132 -24.63 -0.07 3.72
N THR A 133 -25.15 -1.18 4.25
CA THR A 133 -24.77 -2.53 3.87
C THR A 133 -25.85 -3.07 2.94
N VAL A 134 -25.46 -3.62 1.80
CA VAL A 134 -26.34 -4.26 0.82
C VAL A 134 -25.84 -5.67 0.57
N TRP A 135 -26.76 -6.64 0.57
CA TRP A 135 -26.49 -8.01 0.16
C TRP A 135 -27.00 -8.21 -1.26
N SER A 136 -26.16 -8.77 -2.12
CA SER A 136 -26.56 -9.08 -3.49
C SER A 136 -25.96 -10.39 -3.97
N GLY A 137 -26.72 -11.09 -4.80
CA GLY A 137 -26.28 -12.28 -5.51
C GLY A 137 -26.17 -12.02 -7.01
N VAL A 138 -25.16 -12.62 -7.66
CA VAL A 138 -25.01 -12.64 -9.11
C VAL A 138 -24.71 -14.07 -9.55
N SER A 139 -25.43 -14.55 -10.56
CA SER A 139 -25.17 -15.82 -11.23
C SER A 139 -25.07 -15.58 -12.73
N TYR A 140 -24.62 -16.59 -13.47
CA TYR A 140 -24.65 -16.55 -14.93
C TYR A 140 -26.13 -16.49 -15.39
N GLY A 141 -26.46 -15.53 -16.27
CA GLY A 141 -27.79 -15.42 -16.85
C GLY A 141 -28.12 -16.62 -17.73
N GLN A 142 -29.37 -17.11 -17.66
CA GLN A 142 -29.90 -18.05 -18.64
C GLN A 142 -30.00 -17.39 -20.01
#